data_AF-A0A0F8WFB3-F1
#
_entry.id   AF-A0A0F8WFB3-F1
#
_cell.length_a   1.000
_cell.length_b   1.000
_cell.length_c   1.000
_cell.angle_alpha   90.00
_cell.angle_beta   90.00
_cell.angle_gamma   90.00
#
_symmetry.space_group_name_H-M   'P 1'
#
loop_
_entity.id
_entity.type
_entity.pdbx_description
1 polymer ?
#
loop_
_entity_poly.entity_id
_entity_poly.type
_entity_poly.pdbx_seq_one_letter_code
_entity_poly.pdbx_strand_id
1 'polypeptide(L)'
;MKAEQLARLFHETYERLTPDFGYETRKASAKPWEDVPKNNKDLMVAVAAYVLTAIESKRETDAENEKYNLPCPYNAEVMCIQMPCEPEDDNYCDDGCPNRKKESDHEV
;
A
#
# COMPACT_ATOMS: atom_id res chain seq x y z
N MET A 1 -1.27 -13.33 9.00
CA MET A 1 -2.03 -13.04 10.24
C MET A 1 -3.51 -13.21 9.92
N LYS A 2 -4.32 -13.82 10.80
CA LYS A 2 -5.77 -13.96 10.57
C LYS A 2 -6.53 -12.72 11.08
N ALA A 3 -7.68 -12.42 10.49
CA ALA A 3 -8.52 -11.29 10.89
C ALA A 3 -8.90 -11.31 12.38
N GLU A 4 -9.27 -12.47 12.93
CA GLU A 4 -9.59 -12.62 14.35
C GLU A 4 -8.39 -12.32 15.27
N GLN A 5 -7.18 -12.73 14.86
CA GLN A 5 -5.96 -12.44 15.62
C GLN A 5 -5.68 -10.94 15.65
N LEU A 6 -5.86 -10.25 14.51
CA LEU A 6 -5.71 -8.81 14.43
C LEU A 6 -6.77 -8.08 15.27
N ALA A 7 -8.04 -8.51 15.20
CA ALA A 7 -9.13 -7.93 15.97
C ALA A 7 -8.88 -8.03 17.48
N ARG A 8 -8.45 -9.21 17.95
CA ARG A 8 -8.09 -9.43 19.35
C ARG A 8 -6.92 -8.54 19.78
N LEU A 9 -5.84 -8.53 19.00
CA LEU A 9 -4.65 -7.72 19.30
C LEU A 9 -5.00 -6.22 19.34
N PHE A 10 -5.81 -5.76 18.38
CA PHE A 10 -6.30 -4.39 18.33
C PHE A 10 -7.10 -4.06 19.59
N HIS A 11 -8.09 -4.89 19.95
CA HIS A 11 -8.90 -4.70 21.15
C HIS A 11 -8.05 -4.57 22.41
N GLU A 12 -7.20 -5.56 22.67
CA GLU A 12 -6.34 -5.60 23.86
C GLU A 12 -5.37 -4.41 23.89
N THR A 13 -4.83 -4.01 22.75
CA THR A 13 -3.93 -2.85 22.65
C THR A 13 -4.68 -1.54 22.83
N TYR A 14 -5.87 -1.40 22.26
CA TYR A 14 -6.69 -0.20 22.36
C TYR A 14 -7.12 0.05 23.81
N GLU A 15 -7.61 -0.98 24.51
CA GLU A 15 -7.96 -0.90 25.93
C GLU A 15 -6.73 -0.59 26.81
N ARG A 16 -5.56 -1.15 26.48
CA ARG A 16 -4.33 -0.88 27.23
C ARG A 16 -3.84 0.56 27.06
N LEU A 17 -3.96 1.12 25.86
CA LEU A 17 -3.42 2.45 25.54
C LEU A 17 -4.41 3.59 25.81
N THR A 18 -5.73 3.34 25.78
CA THR A 18 -6.73 4.41 25.93
C THR A 18 -6.56 5.28 27.18
N PRO A 19 -6.20 4.75 28.37
CA PRO A 19 -5.93 5.58 29.54
C PRO A 19 -4.81 6.60 29.34
N ASP A 20 -3.76 6.23 28.59
CA ASP A 20 -2.62 7.11 28.30
C ASP A 20 -3.00 8.32 27.44
N PHE A 21 -4.10 8.20 26.68
CA PHE A 21 -4.66 9.28 25.85
C PHE A 21 -5.86 9.98 26.50
N GLY A 22 -6.17 9.70 27.77
CA GLY A 22 -7.28 10.33 28.50
C GLY A 22 -8.67 9.90 28.04
N TYR A 23 -8.77 8.75 27.36
CA TYR A 23 -10.04 8.19 26.91
C TYR A 23 -10.42 6.95 27.73
N GLU A 24 -11.72 6.75 27.87
CA GLU A 24 -12.28 5.48 28.36
C GLU A 24 -13.07 4.81 27.25
N THR A 25 -12.94 3.49 27.19
CA THR A 25 -13.68 2.65 26.25
C THR A 25 -15.11 2.44 26.73
N ARG A 26 -16.01 2.10 25.81
CA ARG A 26 -17.42 1.89 26.16
C ARG A 26 -17.55 0.68 27.07
N LYS A 27 -18.28 0.78 28.19
CA LYS A 27 -18.50 -0.32 29.16
C LYS A 27 -18.91 -1.67 28.54
N ALA A 28 -19.62 -1.65 27.41
CA ALA A 28 -20.04 -2.86 26.71
C ALA A 28 -18.88 -3.62 26.05
N SER A 29 -17.83 -2.91 25.61
CA SER A 29 -16.62 -3.47 25.01
C SER A 29 -15.41 -3.47 25.94
N ALA A 30 -15.42 -2.68 27.01
CA ALA A 30 -14.38 -2.58 28.04
C ALA A 30 -14.29 -3.84 28.92
N LYS A 31 -13.99 -4.98 28.29
CA LYS A 31 -13.97 -6.31 28.88
C LYS A 31 -12.81 -7.10 28.29
N PRO A 32 -12.32 -8.16 28.97
CA PRO A 32 -11.43 -9.12 28.35
C PRO A 32 -12.02 -9.64 27.03
N TRP A 33 -11.18 -9.93 26.04
CA TRP A 33 -11.63 -10.34 24.71
C TRP A 33 -12.69 -11.44 24.79
N GLU A 34 -12.52 -12.45 25.64
CA GLU A 34 -13.45 -13.56 25.77
C GLU A 34 -14.87 -13.13 26.19
N ASP A 35 -15.00 -12.05 26.95
CA ASP A 35 -16.27 -11.55 27.49
C ASP A 35 -16.92 -10.44 26.63
N VAL A 36 -16.27 -10.03 25.54
CA VAL A 36 -16.84 -9.05 24.60
C VAL A 36 -18.08 -9.66 23.92
N PRO A 37 -19.21 -8.93 23.84
CA PRO A 37 -20.42 -9.42 23.18
C PRO A 37 -20.15 -9.86 21.73
N LYS A 38 -20.78 -10.97 21.30
CA LYS A 38 -20.54 -11.56 19.98
C LYS A 38 -20.65 -10.55 18.84
N ASN A 39 -21.69 -9.73 18.83
CA ASN A 39 -21.89 -8.72 17.77
C ASN A 39 -20.73 -7.72 17.68
N ASN A 40 -20.12 -7.35 18.82
CA ASN A 40 -18.96 -6.47 18.84
C ASN A 40 -17.71 -7.18 18.34
N LYS A 41 -17.51 -8.46 18.71
CA LYS A 41 -16.42 -9.28 18.17
C LYS A 41 -16.55 -9.41 16.65
N ASP A 42 -17.74 -9.78 16.17
CA ASP A 42 -18.02 -9.97 14.75
C ASP A 42 -17.69 -8.68 13.96
N LEU A 43 -18.08 -7.52 14.48
CA LEU A 43 -17.74 -6.22 13.88
C LEU A 43 -16.22 -6.00 13.83
N MET A 44 -15.51 -6.21 14.95
CA MET A 44 -14.06 -6.01 15.00
C MET A 44 -13.32 -6.96 14.05
N VAL A 45 -13.78 -8.21 13.93
CA VAL A 45 -13.23 -9.20 12.98
C VAL A 45 -13.47 -8.76 11.54
N ALA A 46 -14.68 -8.28 11.21
CA ALA A 46 -14.99 -7.77 9.87
C ALA A 46 -14.12 -6.56 9.50
N VAL A 47 -13.94 -5.62 10.43
CA VAL A 47 -13.04 -4.46 10.26
C VAL A 47 -11.60 -4.93 10.04
N ALA A 48 -11.11 -5.86 10.87
CA ALA A 48 -9.76 -6.39 10.75
C ALA A 48 -9.53 -7.11 9.41
N ALA A 49 -10.51 -7.87 8.92
CA ALA A 49 -10.45 -8.50 7.60
C ALA A 49 -10.32 -7.44 6.50
N TYR A 50 -11.15 -6.40 6.54
CA TYR A 50 -11.11 -5.31 5.57
C TYR A 50 -9.77 -4.58 5.56
N VAL A 51 -9.22 -4.27 6.74
CA VAL A 51 -7.92 -3.60 6.88
C VAL A 51 -6.77 -4.46 6.33
N LEU A 52 -6.77 -5.77 6.63
CA LEU A 52 -5.75 -6.68 6.09
C LEU A 52 -5.77 -6.70 4.56
N THR A 53 -6.96 -6.83 3.96
CA THR A 53 -7.10 -6.78 2.49
C THR A 53 -6.62 -5.45 1.93
N ALA A 54 -6.98 -4.32 2.55
CA ALA A 54 -6.54 -3.00 2.08
C ALA A 54 -5.01 -2.83 2.13
N ILE A 55 -4.35 -3.36 3.17
CA ILE A 55 -2.89 -3.37 3.29
C ILE A 55 -2.28 -4.24 2.20
N GLU A 56 -2.82 -5.44 1.98
CA GLU A 56 -2.33 -6.36 0.95
C GLU A 56 -2.44 -5.77 -0.45
N SER A 57 -3.60 -5.22 -0.81
CA SER A 57 -3.79 -4.55 -2.10
C SER A 57 -2.87 -3.36 -2.28
N LYS A 58 -2.62 -2.58 -1.21
CA LYS A 58 -1.67 -1.45 -1.29
C LYS A 58 -0.24 -1.92 -1.51
N ARG A 59 0.16 -3.05 -0.92
CA ARG A 59 1.50 -3.64 -1.15
C ARG A 59 1.68 -4.08 -2.60
N GLU A 60 0.63 -4.58 -3.24
CA GLU A 60 0.66 -4.92 -4.67
C GLU A 60 0.84 -3.69 -5.54
N THR A 61 0.08 -2.61 -5.29
CA THR A 61 0.23 -1.36 -6.04
C THR A 61 1.59 -0.71 -5.80
N ASP A 62 2.11 -0.74 -4.57
CA ASP A 62 3.41 -0.16 -4.24
C ASP A 62 4.54 -0.97 -4.90
N ALA A 63 4.45 -2.30 -4.93
CA ALA A 63 5.40 -3.17 -5.62
C ALA A 63 5.33 -3.02 -7.15
N GLU A 64 4.15 -2.85 -7.71
CA GLU A 64 3.96 -2.56 -9.13
C GLU A 64 4.57 -1.20 -9.50
N ASN A 65 4.31 -0.18 -8.68
CA ASN A 65 4.89 1.15 -8.88
C ASN A 65 6.42 1.14 -8.75
N GLU A 66 7.00 0.38 -7.82
CA GLU A 66 8.45 0.22 -7.70
C GLU A 66 9.07 -0.52 -8.90
N LYS A 67 8.39 -1.54 -9.43
CA LYS A 67 8.85 -2.29 -10.60
C LYS A 67 9.04 -1.42 -11.85
N TYR A 68 8.19 -0.39 -12.03
CA TYR A 68 8.23 0.50 -13.20
C TYR A 68 8.96 1.82 -12.94
N ASN A 69 9.60 1.98 -11.78
CA ASN A 69 10.32 3.18 -11.38
C ASN A 69 11.84 2.98 -11.52
N LEU A 70 12.26 2.66 -12.75
CA LEU A 70 13.67 2.48 -13.08
C LEU A 70 14.30 3.83 -13.49
N PRO A 71 15.57 4.07 -13.12
CA PRO A 71 16.28 5.28 -13.54
C PRO A 71 16.37 5.32 -15.07
N CYS A 72 16.07 6.47 -15.66
CA CYS A 72 16.17 6.64 -17.11
C CYS A 72 17.62 6.38 -17.57
N PRO A 73 17.84 5.54 -18.62
CA PRO A 73 19.18 5.21 -19.08
C PRO A 73 19.95 6.43 -19.65
N TYR A 74 19.26 7.53 -19.95
CA TYR A 74 19.84 8.75 -20.54
C TYR A 74 19.95 9.92 -19.56
N ASN A 75 19.24 9.89 -18.42
CA ASN A 75 19.35 10.91 -17.38
C ASN A 75 18.98 10.29 -16.02
N ALA A 76 19.99 10.01 -15.19
CA ALA A 76 19.81 9.38 -13.88
C ALA A 76 19.04 10.24 -12.86
N GLU A 77 18.86 11.54 -13.12
CA GLU A 77 18.06 12.43 -12.27
C GLU A 77 16.56 12.39 -12.60
N VAL A 78 16.17 11.66 -13.66
CA VAL A 78 14.79 11.56 -14.13
C VAL A 78 14.29 10.13 -14.04
N MET A 79 13.20 9.95 -13.30
CA MET A 79 12.47 8.70 -13.18
C MET A 79 11.44 8.64 -14.29
N CYS A 80 11.55 7.66 -15.18
CA CYS A 80 10.55 7.42 -16.21
C CYS A 80 9.53 6.42 -15.69
N ILE A 81 8.24 6.75 -15.76
CA ILE A 81 7.19 5.74 -15.61
C ILE A 81 7.25 4.88 -16.88
N GLN A 82 7.91 3.74 -16.82
CA GLN A 82 7.83 2.77 -17.92
C GLN A 82 6.41 2.22 -17.94
N MET A 83 5.56 2.74 -18.85
CA MET A 83 4.40 2.00 -19.30
C MET A 83 4.87 0.60 -19.74
N PRO A 84 4.05 -0.45 -19.56
CA PRO A 84 4.40 -1.79 -20.04
C PRO A 84 4.60 -1.72 -21.55
N CYS A 85 5.86 -1.64 -21.98
CA CYS A 85 6.24 -1.81 -23.37
C CYS A 85 5.94 -3.27 -23.70
N GLU A 86 4.95 -3.52 -24.56
CA GLU A 86 4.78 -4.83 -25.14
C GLU A 86 6.07 -5.19 -25.89
N PRO A 87 6.57 -6.42 -25.78
CA PRO A 87 7.90 -6.81 -26.25
C PRO A 87 8.08 -6.78 -27.78
N GLU A 88 7.08 -6.33 -28.55
CA GLU A 88 7.10 -6.33 -30.01
C GLU A 88 7.23 -4.92 -30.63
N ASP A 89 7.24 -3.85 -29.82
CA ASP A 89 7.40 -2.47 -30.32
C ASP A 89 8.69 -1.84 -29.78
N ASP A 90 9.79 -2.09 -30.49
CA ASP A 90 11.14 -1.59 -30.21
C ASP A 90 11.27 -0.05 -30.23
N ASN A 91 10.20 0.68 -30.56
CA ASN A 91 10.26 2.11 -30.93
C ASN A 91 9.48 3.09 -30.04
N TYR A 92 8.82 2.66 -28.97
CA TYR A 92 7.97 3.63 -28.23
C TYR A 92 8.72 4.53 -27.23
N CYS A 93 10.00 4.26 -26.93
CA CYS A 93 10.82 5.18 -26.14
C CYS A 93 11.51 6.28 -26.99
N ASP A 94 11.39 6.23 -28.32
CA ASP A 94 12.29 6.97 -29.21
C ASP A 94 11.79 8.37 -29.60
N ASP A 95 10.47 8.56 -29.71
CA ASP A 95 9.87 9.81 -30.21
C ASP A 95 9.31 10.75 -29.12
N GLY A 96 9.17 10.25 -27.89
CA GLY A 96 8.49 10.96 -26.79
C GLY A 96 9.36 11.32 -25.57
N CYS A 97 10.64 10.91 -25.52
CA CYS A 97 11.47 11.16 -24.35
C CYS A 97 11.97 12.63 -24.34
N PRO A 98 11.51 13.50 -23.41
CA PRO A 98 11.89 14.92 -23.40
C PRO A 98 13.39 15.15 -23.10
N ASN A 99 14.11 14.12 -22.67
CA ASN A 99 15.53 14.17 -22.31
C ASN A 99 16.46 13.50 -23.33
N ARG A 100 15.94 12.98 -24.45
CA ARG A 100 16.80 12.46 -25.52
C ARG A 100 17.54 13.64 -26.14
N LYS A 101 18.87 13.64 -26.09
CA LYS A 101 19.68 14.56 -26.89
C LYS A 101 19.36 14.24 -28.35
N LYS A 102 18.70 15.16 -29.06
CA LYS A 102 18.53 15.04 -30.52
C LYS A 102 19.94 14.88 -31.09
N GLU A 103 20.23 13.71 -31.66
CA GLU A 103 21.43 13.54 -32.44
C GLU A 103 21.37 14.60 -33.54
N SER A 104 22.28 15.56 -33.46
CA SER A 104 22.40 16.63 -34.44
C SER A 104 22.64 15.97 -35.79
N ASP A 105 21.69 16.20 -36.71
CA ASP A 105 21.80 15.89 -38.13
C ASP A 105 23.22 16.18 -38.62
N HIS A 106 24.03 15.14 -38.79
CA HIS A 106 25.21 15.23 -39.64
C HIS A 106 24.70 15.07 -41.07
N GLU A 107 24.45 16.22 -41.70
CA GLU A 107 24.42 16.35 -43.16
C GLU A 107 25.67 15.69 -43.77
N VAL A 108 25.46 14.73 -44.67
CA VAL A 108 26.35 14.44 -45.80
C VAL A 108 25.49 14.16 -47.03
#